data_AF-A0A0F4G9W8-F1
#
_entry.id   AF-A0A0F4G9W8-F1
#
_cell.length_a   1.000
_cell.length_b   1.000
_cell.length_c   1.000
_cell.angle_alpha   90.00
_cell.angle_beta   90.00
_cell.angle_gamma   90.00
#
_symmetry.space_group_name_H-M   'P 1'
#
loop_
_entity.id
_entity.type
_entity.pdbx_description
1 polymer ?
#
loop_
_entity_poly.entity_id
_entity_poly.type
_entity_poly.pdbx_seq_one_letter_code
_entity_poly.pdbx_strand_id
1 'polypeptide(L)'
;MPARIFGRGLDFGRQSPPSLDPSSSFPAKTHKSNSNSSLQVRSPSGSSSPTMDFKRPTLSLTKKHSSKDRKDRSLSKDKQSKPKDKETPRSSLRPQCVNLDLQMESPPVLMIDAPSQSSGALISGRLRITPTGDDTILESIAMYLECTSATKRPVADRCRECATQVKDLYEWNFLAKPKFFTAQDGVQELPFSHLIPGHLPATTHGALASIEYSLHVRARASTGEEVEHRRALTINRALRPGNDKNSIRVFPPTNLSLHVTLPNVVHPIGDFPVSCRMTGITTKRDDTQTRWRLRKLTWRIEEHEVAISPACSQHASKVGGEGKGLQHESTRDIGMDELKQGWKTDFSDGAIEGEFTCAIDTSARPQCSVEAPSGLKISHNLILELVIAEEWAPNKKPSQATPTGAARVLRTQFALNVTERAGMGIAWDDEQPPMYDDVPASPPHYQGERTVVVDYQGDDLEADVEALSLSP
;
A
#
# COMPACT_ATOMS: atom_id res chain seq x y z
N MET A 1 -12.27 64.10 -8.94
CA MET A 1 -12.07 64.46 -10.36
C MET A 1 -10.58 64.49 -10.65
N PRO A 2 -10.07 64.12 -11.84
CA PRO A 2 -10.68 63.37 -12.96
C PRO A 2 -9.88 62.08 -13.33
N ALA A 3 -10.54 61.01 -13.82
CA ALA A 3 -10.71 60.53 -15.22
C ALA A 3 -9.72 59.40 -15.61
N ARG A 4 -10.16 58.14 -15.83
CA ARG A 4 -10.60 57.49 -17.10
C ARG A 4 -9.49 57.53 -18.20
N ILE A 5 -9.09 56.46 -18.92
CA ILE A 5 -9.82 55.62 -19.91
C ILE A 5 -8.91 54.43 -20.37
N PHE A 6 -9.54 53.26 -20.54
CA PHE A 6 -9.33 52.11 -21.46
C PHE A 6 -8.02 51.86 -22.25
N GLY A 7 -7.68 50.56 -22.38
CA GLY A 7 -7.66 49.93 -23.72
C GLY A 7 -6.56 48.90 -24.03
N ARG A 8 -7.01 47.63 -24.18
CA ARG A 8 -6.58 46.58 -25.15
C ARG A 8 -5.10 46.19 -25.32
N GLY A 9 -4.86 44.87 -25.39
CA GLY A 9 -3.77 44.29 -26.18
C GLY A 9 -3.38 42.87 -25.77
N LEU A 10 -3.89 41.87 -26.50
CA LEU A 10 -3.39 40.49 -26.54
C LEU A 10 -1.97 40.44 -27.12
N ASP A 11 -1.12 39.52 -26.66
CA ASP A 11 -0.46 38.57 -27.57
C ASP A 11 0.26 37.42 -26.84
N PHE A 12 -0.04 36.21 -27.28
CA PHE A 12 0.63 34.95 -26.93
C PHE A 12 1.72 34.69 -27.98
N GLY A 13 2.99 34.70 -27.56
CA GLY A 13 4.13 34.38 -28.42
C GLY A 13 4.79 33.06 -28.02
N ARG A 14 4.37 31.97 -28.65
CA ARG A 14 5.01 30.64 -28.62
C ARG A 14 6.28 30.70 -29.50
N GLN A 15 7.44 30.36 -28.96
CA GLN A 15 8.66 30.13 -29.76
C GLN A 15 9.13 28.69 -29.58
N SER A 16 9.33 28.02 -30.71
CA SER A 16 9.95 26.70 -30.87
C SER A 16 11.05 26.82 -31.96
N PRO A 17 12.01 25.89 -32.01
CA PRO A 17 13.43 26.17 -32.20
C PRO A 17 13.90 26.08 -33.66
N PRO A 18 15.15 26.48 -33.97
CA PRO A 18 15.77 26.17 -35.25
C PRO A 18 16.51 24.82 -35.23
N SER A 19 16.25 24.06 -36.29
CA SER A 19 16.90 22.83 -36.76
C SER A 19 18.24 23.10 -37.46
N LEU A 20 19.25 22.24 -37.26
CA LEU A 20 20.34 21.99 -38.22
C LEU A 20 20.89 20.55 -38.09
N ASP A 21 20.81 19.82 -39.20
CA ASP A 21 21.54 18.59 -39.58
C ASP A 21 22.61 18.99 -40.66
N PRO A 22 23.49 18.12 -41.22
CA PRO A 22 24.05 16.83 -40.78
C PRO A 22 25.59 16.72 -41.05
N SER A 23 26.14 15.51 -40.87
CA SER A 23 27.38 14.92 -41.47
C SER A 23 28.62 14.73 -40.56
N SER A 24 28.92 13.47 -40.23
CA SER A 24 30.14 12.78 -40.69
C SER A 24 30.19 11.32 -40.20
N SER A 25 30.76 10.51 -41.07
CA SER A 25 30.73 9.05 -41.21
C SER A 25 31.79 8.29 -40.39
N PHE A 26 31.40 7.14 -39.81
CA PHE A 26 32.04 5.79 -39.72
C PHE A 26 33.59 5.62 -39.52
N PRO A 27 34.11 4.50 -38.94
CA PRO A 27 33.53 3.14 -39.01
C PRO A 27 33.62 2.24 -37.76
N ALA A 28 32.81 1.18 -37.84
CA ALA A 28 32.75 0.02 -36.97
C ALA A 28 33.95 -0.93 -37.13
N LYS A 29 34.27 -1.67 -36.06
CA LYS A 29 34.93 -2.97 -36.12
C LYS A 29 34.14 -4.01 -35.34
N THR A 30 33.76 -5.04 -36.06
CA THR A 30 33.08 -6.26 -35.66
C THR A 30 34.08 -7.27 -35.11
N HIS A 31 33.69 -8.05 -34.09
CA HIS A 31 34.20 -9.40 -33.90
C HIS A 31 33.06 -10.31 -33.42
N LYS A 32 32.81 -11.35 -34.23
CA LYS A 32 31.92 -12.49 -33.96
C LYS A 32 32.63 -13.49 -33.05
N SER A 33 31.88 -14.17 -32.18
CA SER A 33 32.10 -15.60 -31.92
C SER A 33 30.82 -16.27 -31.42
N ASN A 34 30.38 -17.25 -32.21
CA ASN A 34 29.35 -18.24 -31.93
C ASN A 34 29.78 -19.21 -30.81
N SER A 35 28.85 -19.71 -30.00
CA SER A 35 28.69 -21.16 -29.80
C SER A 35 27.40 -21.49 -29.02
N ASN A 36 26.62 -22.39 -29.62
CA ASN A 36 25.57 -23.18 -28.98
C ASN A 36 26.17 -24.12 -27.93
N SER A 37 25.49 -24.30 -26.80
CA SER A 37 25.26 -25.64 -26.24
C SER A 37 24.15 -25.64 -25.19
N SER A 38 23.06 -26.30 -25.55
CA SER A 38 22.03 -26.87 -24.68
C SER A 38 22.62 -27.96 -23.78
N LEU A 39 22.42 -27.91 -22.46
CA LEU A 39 22.48 -29.09 -21.59
C LEU A 39 21.49 -28.99 -20.42
N GLN A 40 20.57 -29.96 -20.42
CA GLN A 40 19.73 -30.39 -19.30
C GLN A 40 20.58 -31.07 -18.23
N VAL A 41 20.32 -30.83 -16.95
CA VAL A 41 20.69 -31.72 -15.82
C VAL A 41 19.60 -31.57 -14.74
N ARG A 42 18.61 -32.46 -14.69
CA ARG A 42 18.53 -33.70 -13.88
C ARG A 42 18.74 -33.51 -12.37
N SER A 43 17.64 -33.67 -11.65
CA SER A 43 17.55 -33.99 -10.23
C SER A 43 18.34 -35.27 -9.86
N PRO A 44 18.78 -35.39 -8.61
CA PRO A 44 18.77 -36.69 -7.96
C PRO A 44 18.02 -36.67 -6.62
N SER A 45 17.04 -37.55 -6.54
CA SER A 45 16.46 -38.08 -5.30
C SER A 45 17.36 -39.18 -4.73
N GLY A 46 17.46 -39.22 -3.40
CA GLY A 46 17.61 -40.44 -2.61
C GLY A 46 19.01 -41.01 -2.40
N SER A 47 19.50 -40.96 -1.16
CA SER A 47 20.00 -42.17 -0.48
C SER A 47 20.26 -41.93 1.02
N SER A 48 19.49 -42.67 1.83
CA SER A 48 19.90 -43.40 3.04
C SER A 48 20.68 -42.68 4.16
N SER A 49 19.96 -42.43 5.26
CA SER A 49 20.48 -42.32 6.62
C SER A 49 21.09 -43.64 7.13
N PRO A 50 22.07 -43.58 8.04
CA PRO A 50 22.21 -44.56 9.11
C PRO A 50 21.96 -43.89 10.47
N THR A 51 20.97 -44.40 11.18
CA THR A 51 20.64 -44.08 12.57
C THR A 51 21.65 -44.72 13.51
N MET A 52 22.30 -43.92 14.37
CA MET A 52 23.06 -44.41 15.52
C MET A 52 22.31 -44.09 16.80
N ASP A 53 21.84 -45.15 17.45
CA ASP A 53 21.25 -45.18 18.78
C ASP A 53 22.24 -44.70 19.85
N PHE A 54 21.87 -43.66 20.60
CA PHE A 54 22.46 -43.40 21.92
C PHE A 54 21.41 -43.60 23.00
N LYS A 55 21.53 -44.76 23.66
CA LYS A 55 20.88 -45.13 24.92
C LYS A 55 21.20 -44.11 26.01
N ARG A 56 20.18 -43.59 26.69
CA ARG A 56 20.32 -42.90 27.98
C ARG A 56 19.59 -43.70 29.07
N PRO A 57 20.21 -43.96 30.24
CA PRO A 57 19.64 -44.85 31.23
C PRO A 57 18.58 -44.18 32.10
N THR A 58 17.54 -44.96 32.39
CA THR A 58 16.58 -44.80 33.47
C THR A 58 17.24 -45.08 34.82
N LEU A 59 17.06 -44.19 35.80
CA LEU A 59 16.99 -44.58 37.21
C LEU A 59 16.02 -43.66 37.97
N SER A 60 15.41 -44.30 38.95
CA SER A 60 14.11 -44.05 39.55
C SER A 60 14.20 -43.48 40.97
N LEU A 61 13.26 -42.58 41.29
CA LEU A 61 12.39 -42.61 42.48
C LEU A 61 12.99 -42.41 43.91
N THR A 62 12.59 -41.32 44.58
CA THR A 62 12.00 -41.28 45.95
C THR A 62 11.28 -39.92 46.15
N LYS A 63 9.94 -39.81 46.18
CA LYS A 63 8.96 -40.00 47.30
C LYS A 63 9.01 -38.91 48.40
N LYS A 64 7.97 -38.05 48.51
CA LYS A 64 6.91 -38.10 49.56
C LYS A 64 6.00 -36.84 49.66
N HIS A 65 4.68 -37.12 49.69
CA HIS A 65 3.50 -36.52 50.39
C HIS A 65 3.20 -35.01 50.29
N SER A 66 1.95 -34.53 50.17
CA SER A 66 0.69 -34.81 50.92
C SER A 66 -0.52 -34.22 50.13
N SER A 67 -1.50 -34.99 49.65
CA SER A 67 -2.79 -35.43 50.25
C SER A 67 -3.85 -34.35 50.58
N LYS A 68 -4.99 -34.42 49.88
CA LYS A 68 -6.41 -34.31 50.30
C LYS A 68 -7.26 -33.95 49.08
N ASP A 69 -8.46 -34.47 48.82
CA ASP A 69 -9.17 -35.68 49.21
C ASP A 69 -10.32 -35.79 48.19
N ARG A 70 -10.60 -37.00 47.71
CA ARG A 70 -11.71 -37.29 46.79
C ARG A 70 -12.97 -37.59 47.58
N LYS A 71 -14.14 -37.27 47.01
CA LYS A 71 -15.34 -38.08 47.24
C LYS A 71 -16.20 -38.17 45.98
N ASP A 72 -16.40 -39.42 45.58
CA ASP A 72 -17.23 -39.91 44.48
C ASP A 72 -18.71 -39.50 44.61
N ARG A 73 -19.41 -39.37 43.46
CA ARG A 73 -20.57 -40.23 43.17
C ARG A 73 -21.15 -40.08 41.75
N SER A 74 -21.26 -41.25 41.12
CA SER A 74 -22.34 -41.75 40.25
C SER A 74 -22.68 -41.07 38.92
N LEU A 75 -22.42 -41.87 37.88
CA LEU A 75 -23.03 -41.89 36.56
C LEU A 75 -24.57 -41.81 36.63
N SER A 76 -25.15 -40.88 35.87
CA SER A 76 -26.47 -41.06 35.28
C SER A 76 -26.49 -40.43 33.88
N LYS A 77 -27.21 -41.10 33.01
CA LYS A 77 -27.26 -41.01 31.56
C LYS A 77 -28.49 -40.17 31.23
N ASP A 78 -28.35 -38.97 30.68
CA ASP A 78 -29.45 -38.35 29.91
C ASP A 78 -29.00 -37.14 29.06
N LYS A 79 -29.37 -37.24 27.78
CA LYS A 79 -29.67 -36.21 26.77
C LYS A 79 -28.75 -34.98 26.61
N GLN A 80 -28.08 -34.97 25.46
CA GLN A 80 -27.52 -33.80 24.78
C GLN A 80 -28.48 -32.60 24.77
N SER A 81 -28.05 -31.48 25.32
CA SER A 81 -28.53 -30.14 24.95
C SER A 81 -27.32 -29.30 24.54
N LYS A 82 -27.21 -29.04 23.24
CA LYS A 82 -26.26 -28.06 22.67
C LYS A 82 -26.64 -26.65 23.15
N PRO A 83 -25.67 -25.78 23.49
CA PRO A 83 -25.96 -24.39 23.81
C PRO A 83 -26.38 -23.65 22.53
N LYS A 84 -27.53 -22.97 22.58
CA LYS A 84 -27.99 -22.06 21.53
C LYS A 84 -27.04 -20.87 21.42
N ASP A 85 -26.40 -20.75 20.27
CA ASP A 85 -25.77 -19.52 19.82
C ASP A 85 -26.79 -18.38 19.85
N LYS A 86 -26.42 -17.28 20.51
CA LYS A 86 -27.13 -16.01 20.41
C LYS A 86 -26.84 -15.42 19.03
N GLU A 87 -27.63 -15.84 18.05
CA GLU A 87 -27.76 -15.14 16.79
C GLU A 87 -28.18 -13.69 17.05
N THR A 88 -27.41 -12.77 16.48
CA THR A 88 -27.84 -11.39 16.21
C THR A 88 -29.20 -11.41 15.51
N PRO A 89 -30.13 -10.49 15.85
CA PRO A 89 -31.44 -10.50 15.23
C PRO A 89 -31.28 -10.21 13.73
N ARG A 90 -31.46 -11.25 12.91
CA ARG A 90 -31.68 -11.09 11.47
C ARG A 90 -32.85 -10.14 11.31
N SER A 91 -32.60 -9.01 10.65
CA SER A 91 -33.66 -8.16 10.13
C SER A 91 -34.68 -9.05 9.41
N SER A 92 -35.96 -8.84 9.71
CA SER A 92 -37.06 -9.47 9.01
C SER A 92 -36.85 -9.32 7.50
N LEU A 93 -36.61 -10.43 6.78
CA LEU A 93 -36.51 -10.44 5.33
C LEU A 93 -37.89 -10.13 4.76
N ARG A 94 -38.18 -8.84 4.57
CA ARG A 94 -39.18 -8.42 3.60
C ARG A 94 -38.66 -8.84 2.22
N PRO A 95 -39.52 -9.34 1.32
CA PRO A 95 -39.11 -9.66 -0.03
C PRO A 95 -38.60 -8.38 -0.70
N GLN A 96 -37.31 -8.37 -1.03
CA GLN A 96 -36.66 -7.22 -1.66
C GLN A 96 -37.27 -7.00 -3.05
N CYS A 97 -37.80 -5.81 -3.31
CA CYS A 97 -38.35 -5.45 -4.61
C CYS A 97 -37.34 -5.54 -5.77
N VAL A 98 -36.06 -5.29 -5.49
CA VAL A 98 -34.95 -5.40 -6.44
C VAL A 98 -33.70 -5.99 -5.80
N ASN A 99 -32.88 -6.68 -6.60
CA ASN A 99 -31.53 -7.09 -6.25
C ASN A 99 -30.50 -6.16 -6.91
N LEU A 100 -29.55 -5.66 -6.13
CA LEU A 100 -28.49 -4.75 -6.55
C LEU A 100 -27.15 -5.48 -6.53
N ASP A 101 -26.39 -5.36 -7.63
CA ASP A 101 -25.02 -5.88 -7.75
C ASP A 101 -24.12 -4.84 -8.42
N LEU A 102 -22.84 -4.83 -8.08
CA LEU A 102 -21.84 -3.94 -8.66
C LEU A 102 -20.83 -4.77 -9.43
N GLN A 103 -20.71 -4.56 -10.74
CA GLN A 103 -19.65 -5.12 -11.56
C GLN A 103 -18.58 -4.05 -11.85
N MET A 104 -17.37 -4.22 -11.34
CA MET A 104 -16.23 -3.37 -11.67
C MET A 104 -15.63 -3.77 -13.01
N GLU A 105 -15.28 -2.78 -13.83
CA GLU A 105 -14.60 -2.95 -15.11
C GLU A 105 -13.15 -2.45 -15.04
N SER A 106 -12.87 -1.48 -14.17
CA SER A 106 -11.52 -0.97 -13.96
C SER A 106 -10.62 -1.98 -13.24
N PRO A 107 -9.28 -1.90 -13.45
CA PRO A 107 -8.31 -2.59 -12.61
C PRO A 107 -8.42 -2.22 -11.12
N PRO A 108 -7.74 -2.97 -10.22
CA PRO A 108 -7.60 -2.58 -8.82
C PRO A 108 -7.02 -1.16 -8.68
N VAL A 109 -7.53 -0.40 -7.70
CA VAL A 109 -7.16 1.00 -7.50
C VAL A 109 -5.72 1.08 -6.99
N LEU A 110 -4.83 1.63 -7.79
CA LEU A 110 -3.42 1.82 -7.46
C LEU A 110 -3.02 3.28 -7.67
N MET A 111 -2.70 3.96 -6.58
CA MET A 111 -2.15 5.31 -6.59
C MET A 111 -0.64 5.24 -6.79
N ILE A 112 -0.13 5.89 -7.82
CA ILE A 112 1.30 6.03 -8.05
C ILE A 112 1.79 7.33 -7.41
N ASP A 113 2.99 7.28 -6.83
CA ASP A 113 3.68 8.39 -6.15
C ASP A 113 3.09 8.80 -4.79
N ALA A 114 3.72 9.79 -4.15
CA ALA A 114 3.29 10.32 -2.87
C ALA A 114 1.92 11.03 -2.99
N PRO A 115 1.15 11.18 -1.88
CA PRO A 115 -0.18 11.79 -1.92
C PRO A 115 -0.24 13.19 -2.56
N SER A 116 0.84 13.97 -2.48
CA SER A 116 0.94 15.32 -3.06
C SER A 116 1.22 15.35 -4.57
N GLN A 117 1.68 14.24 -5.13
CA GLN A 117 2.13 14.13 -6.53
C GLN A 117 1.26 13.17 -7.36
N SER A 118 0.50 12.29 -6.69
CA SER A 118 -0.35 11.31 -7.35
C SER A 118 -1.51 11.97 -8.09
N SER A 119 -1.69 11.59 -9.36
CA SER A 119 -2.78 12.01 -10.23
C SER A 119 -4.12 11.34 -9.89
N GLY A 120 -4.11 10.27 -9.08
CA GLY A 120 -5.30 9.51 -8.73
C GLY A 120 -5.40 8.15 -9.42
N ALA A 121 -6.59 7.57 -9.41
CA ALA A 121 -6.88 6.32 -10.11
C ALA A 121 -8.34 6.30 -10.57
N LEU A 122 -8.55 5.93 -11.84
CA LEU A 122 -9.89 5.82 -12.43
C LEU A 122 -10.56 4.53 -11.97
N ILE A 123 -11.81 4.67 -11.52
CA ILE A 123 -12.72 3.55 -11.33
C ILE A 123 -13.86 3.62 -12.34
N SER A 124 -14.25 2.46 -12.84
CA SER A 124 -15.40 2.31 -13.72
C SER A 124 -16.08 0.96 -13.50
N GLY A 125 -17.38 0.93 -13.75
CA GLY A 125 -18.17 -0.27 -13.60
C GLY A 125 -19.63 -0.06 -13.97
N ARG A 126 -20.44 -1.07 -13.66
CA ARG A 126 -21.89 -1.09 -13.89
C ARG A 126 -22.61 -1.50 -12.62
N LEU A 127 -23.61 -0.71 -12.25
CA LEU A 127 -24.61 -1.10 -11.28
C LEU A 127 -25.67 -1.95 -11.99
N ARG A 128 -25.81 -3.20 -11.56
CA ARG A 128 -26.79 -4.16 -12.03
C ARG A 128 -28.00 -4.17 -11.13
N ILE A 129 -29.17 -3.99 -11.72
CA ILE A 129 -30.45 -3.98 -11.03
C ILE A 129 -31.28 -5.11 -11.63
N THR A 130 -31.67 -6.06 -10.78
CA THR A 130 -32.50 -7.20 -11.17
C THR A 130 -33.82 -7.15 -10.40
N PRO A 131 -34.96 -6.93 -11.07
CA PRO A 131 -36.28 -6.94 -10.41
C PRO A 131 -36.62 -8.34 -9.89
N THR A 132 -37.14 -8.44 -8.66
CA THR A 132 -37.28 -9.74 -7.97
C THR A 132 -38.66 -10.42 -8.15
N GLY A 133 -39.52 -9.92 -9.05
CA GLY A 133 -40.75 -10.61 -9.47
C GLY A 133 -41.91 -9.66 -9.75
N ASP A 134 -42.05 -8.60 -8.95
CA ASP A 134 -43.10 -7.59 -9.13
C ASP A 134 -42.52 -6.34 -9.81
N ASP A 135 -43.31 -5.71 -10.68
CA ASP A 135 -42.98 -4.43 -11.29
C ASP A 135 -42.78 -3.38 -10.19
N THR A 136 -41.58 -2.82 -10.13
CA THR A 136 -41.18 -1.92 -9.05
C THR A 136 -40.79 -0.57 -9.62
N ILE A 137 -41.28 0.49 -8.97
CA ILE A 137 -40.85 1.86 -9.27
C ILE A 137 -39.79 2.24 -8.25
N LEU A 138 -38.58 2.53 -8.73
CA LEU A 138 -37.53 3.12 -7.90
C LEU A 138 -37.58 4.64 -8.05
N GLU A 139 -37.74 5.35 -6.92
CA GLU A 139 -37.75 6.80 -6.86
C GLU A 139 -36.34 7.37 -6.95
N SER A 140 -35.38 6.72 -6.28
CA SER A 140 -34.00 7.12 -6.28
C SER A 140 -33.06 5.92 -6.23
N ILE A 141 -31.90 6.10 -6.87
CA ILE A 141 -30.77 5.19 -6.79
C ILE A 141 -29.53 6.07 -6.65
N ALA A 142 -28.96 6.05 -5.45
CA ALA A 142 -27.75 6.76 -5.13
C ALA A 142 -26.63 5.76 -4.78
N MET A 143 -25.40 6.07 -5.17
CA MET A 143 -24.22 5.34 -4.73
C MET A 143 -23.23 6.31 -4.10
N TYR A 144 -22.54 5.86 -3.05
CA TYR A 144 -21.57 6.63 -2.32
C TYR A 144 -20.22 5.94 -2.32
N LEU A 145 -19.15 6.71 -2.53
CA LEU A 145 -17.80 6.29 -2.22
C LEU A 145 -17.55 6.61 -0.75
N GLU A 146 -17.70 5.62 0.12
CA GLU A 146 -17.55 5.78 1.57
C GLU A 146 -16.11 5.47 1.98
N CYS A 147 -15.54 6.32 2.84
CA CYS A 147 -14.30 6.07 3.58
C CYS A 147 -14.64 5.85 5.05
N THR A 148 -14.35 4.66 5.56
CA THR A 148 -14.54 4.29 6.96
C THR A 148 -13.19 4.31 7.68
N SER A 149 -13.04 5.23 8.63
CA SER A 149 -11.92 5.25 9.56
C SER A 149 -12.35 4.66 10.90
N ALA A 150 -11.64 3.65 11.39
CA ALA A 150 -11.94 3.04 12.68
C ALA A 150 -10.71 3.07 13.60
N THR A 151 -10.92 3.39 14.88
CA THR A 151 -9.89 3.30 15.93
C THR A 151 -10.19 2.15 16.88
N LYS A 152 -9.15 1.40 17.23
CA LYS A 152 -9.20 0.29 18.19
C LYS A 152 -9.13 0.77 19.64
N ARG A 153 -8.78 2.05 19.86
CA ARG A 153 -8.68 2.67 21.19
C ARG A 153 -9.51 3.96 21.23
N PRO A 154 -10.85 3.89 21.23
CA PRO A 154 -11.70 5.08 21.26
C PRO A 154 -11.50 5.89 22.55
N VAL A 155 -11.84 7.19 22.52
CA VAL A 155 -11.77 8.09 23.68
C VAL A 155 -12.64 7.60 24.86
N ALA A 156 -13.75 6.93 24.55
CA ALA A 156 -14.59 6.26 25.52
C ALA A 156 -14.80 4.80 25.11
N ASP A 157 -14.59 3.89 26.06
CA ASP A 157 -14.81 2.47 25.85
C ASP A 157 -16.25 2.20 25.37
N ARG A 158 -16.37 1.36 24.34
CA ARG A 158 -17.65 0.95 23.72
C ARG A 158 -18.48 2.08 23.09
N CYS A 159 -17.91 3.26 22.86
CA CYS A 159 -18.59 4.32 22.11
C CYS A 159 -18.37 4.12 20.60
N ARG A 160 -19.45 3.87 19.84
CA ARG A 160 -19.39 3.65 18.38
C ARG A 160 -18.94 4.90 17.62
N GLU A 161 -19.40 6.08 18.01
CA GLU A 161 -19.05 7.35 17.35
C GLU A 161 -17.58 7.74 17.55
N CYS A 162 -16.99 7.36 18.68
CA CYS A 162 -15.55 7.51 18.90
C CYS A 162 -14.74 6.41 18.18
N ALA A 163 -15.33 5.23 17.97
CA ALA A 163 -14.65 4.08 17.39
C ALA A 163 -14.65 4.09 15.86
N THR A 164 -15.68 4.63 15.22
CA THR A 164 -15.86 4.55 13.76
C THR A 164 -16.43 5.85 13.22
N GLN A 165 -15.79 6.35 12.17
CA GLN A 165 -16.23 7.51 11.40
C GLN A 165 -16.36 7.10 9.94
N VAL A 166 -17.53 7.38 9.36
CA VAL A 166 -17.81 7.15 7.94
C VAL A 166 -17.92 8.52 7.29
N LYS A 167 -17.19 8.71 6.19
CA LYS A 167 -17.20 9.93 5.39
C LYS A 167 -17.52 9.58 3.95
N ASP A 168 -18.53 10.24 3.40
CA ASP A 168 -18.87 10.15 2.00
C ASP A 168 -17.92 11.04 1.21
N LEU A 169 -17.17 10.45 0.28
CA LEU A 169 -16.18 11.13 -0.55
C LEU A 169 -16.76 11.60 -1.87
N TYR A 170 -17.71 10.83 -2.41
CA TYR A 170 -18.37 11.13 -3.67
C TYR A 170 -19.74 10.47 -3.72
N GLU A 171 -20.67 11.08 -4.46
CA GLU A 171 -22.05 10.63 -4.63
C GLU A 171 -22.39 10.54 -6.12
N TRP A 172 -22.89 9.39 -6.55
CA TRP A 172 -23.51 9.19 -7.86
C TRP A 172 -25.02 9.14 -7.70
N ASN A 173 -25.73 9.94 -8.48
CA ASN A 173 -27.19 9.87 -8.60
C ASN A 173 -27.53 9.32 -9.98
N PHE A 174 -28.11 8.11 -10.03
CA PHE A 174 -28.37 7.42 -11.29
C PHE A 174 -29.72 7.77 -11.92
N LEU A 175 -30.67 8.27 -11.11
CA LEU A 175 -32.02 8.61 -11.57
C LEU A 175 -32.29 10.10 -11.37
N ALA A 176 -32.67 10.80 -12.45
CA ALA A 176 -33.20 12.16 -12.37
C ALA A 176 -34.71 12.19 -12.10
N LYS A 177 -35.41 11.10 -12.45
CA LYS A 177 -36.85 10.89 -12.26
C LYS A 177 -37.08 9.43 -11.86
N PRO A 178 -38.19 9.12 -11.16
CA PRO A 178 -38.55 7.75 -10.85
C PRO A 178 -38.59 6.87 -12.11
N LYS A 179 -38.03 5.67 -12.02
CA LYS A 179 -37.94 4.73 -13.14
C LYS A 179 -38.67 3.43 -12.81
N PHE A 180 -39.44 2.94 -13.78
CA PHE A 180 -40.10 1.65 -13.71
C PHE A 180 -39.11 0.55 -14.08
N PHE A 181 -39.08 -0.49 -13.26
CA PHE A 181 -38.30 -1.69 -13.48
C PHE A 181 -39.26 -2.87 -13.54
N THR A 182 -39.37 -3.48 -14.73
CA THR A 182 -40.24 -4.63 -14.93
C THR A 182 -39.44 -5.93 -14.93
N ALA A 183 -40.06 -7.03 -14.50
CA ALA A 183 -39.40 -8.35 -14.55
C ALA A 183 -39.06 -8.78 -16.00
N GLN A 184 -39.76 -8.22 -17.00
CA GLN A 184 -39.52 -8.49 -18.42
C GLN A 184 -38.24 -7.84 -18.96
N ASP A 185 -37.85 -6.68 -18.41
CA ASP A 185 -36.63 -5.96 -18.81
C ASP A 185 -35.35 -6.72 -18.41
N GLY A 186 -35.47 -7.70 -17.51
CA GLY A 186 -34.34 -8.46 -17.00
C GLY A 186 -33.35 -7.59 -16.23
N VAL A 187 -32.06 -7.84 -16.42
CA VAL A 187 -30.98 -7.12 -15.73
C VAL A 187 -30.77 -5.77 -16.41
N GLN A 188 -30.98 -4.68 -15.68
CA GLN A 188 -30.64 -3.34 -16.14
C GLN A 188 -29.26 -2.93 -15.63
N GLU A 189 -28.43 -2.39 -16.52
CA GLU A 189 -27.08 -1.93 -16.19
C GLU A 189 -26.99 -0.41 -16.25
N LEU A 190 -26.56 0.22 -15.16
CA LEU A 190 -26.30 1.65 -15.08
C LEU A 190 -24.79 1.88 -14.94
N PRO A 191 -24.10 2.44 -15.96
CA PRO A 191 -22.67 2.63 -15.91
C PRO A 191 -22.30 3.75 -14.94
N PHE A 192 -21.13 3.64 -14.31
CA PHE A 192 -20.52 4.70 -13.53
C PHE A 192 -19.03 4.77 -13.80
N SER A 193 -18.47 5.97 -13.62
CA SER A 193 -17.03 6.17 -13.55
C SER A 193 -16.72 7.33 -12.60
N HIS A 194 -15.51 7.33 -12.06
CA HIS A 194 -14.99 8.43 -11.25
C HIS A 194 -13.47 8.36 -11.16
N LEU A 195 -12.83 9.52 -11.11
CA LEU A 195 -11.41 9.64 -10.81
C LEU A 195 -11.23 9.78 -9.30
N ILE A 196 -10.73 8.74 -8.64
CA ILE A 196 -10.42 8.80 -7.21
C ILE A 196 -9.23 9.74 -6.99
N PRO A 197 -9.35 10.74 -6.10
CA PRO A 197 -8.27 11.70 -5.85
C PRO A 197 -6.99 11.06 -5.32
N GLY A 198 -5.84 11.47 -5.87
CA GLY A 198 -4.53 10.92 -5.53
C GLY A 198 -4.05 11.23 -4.11
N HIS A 199 -4.65 12.18 -3.40
CA HIS A 199 -4.29 12.51 -2.01
C HIS A 199 -4.88 11.54 -0.97
N LEU A 200 -5.81 10.67 -1.37
CA LEU A 200 -6.44 9.74 -0.43
C LEU A 200 -5.42 8.71 0.09
N PRO A 201 -5.45 8.39 1.39
CA PRO A 201 -4.57 7.38 1.95
C PRO A 201 -4.89 5.99 1.38
N ALA A 202 -3.91 5.08 1.45
CA ALA A 202 -4.12 3.69 1.09
C ALA A 202 -5.01 2.99 2.13
N THR A 203 -5.72 1.96 1.69
CA THR A 203 -6.44 1.03 2.58
C THR A 203 -5.44 0.41 3.55
N THR A 204 -5.72 0.52 4.85
CA THR A 204 -4.77 0.17 5.91
C THR A 204 -5.49 -0.51 7.05
N HIS A 205 -4.89 -1.57 7.59
CA HIS A 205 -5.37 -2.29 8.77
C HIS A 205 -4.29 -2.31 9.85
N GLY A 206 -4.02 -1.15 10.45
CA GLY A 206 -3.04 -0.97 11.50
C GLY A 206 -3.44 -1.63 12.83
N ALA A 207 -2.51 -1.67 13.78
CA ALA A 207 -2.73 -2.13 15.15
C ALA A 207 -3.54 -1.16 16.00
N LEU A 208 -3.54 0.14 15.68
CA LEU A 208 -4.30 1.19 16.38
C LEU A 208 -5.52 1.65 15.60
N ALA A 209 -5.42 1.82 14.28
CA ALA A 209 -6.54 2.26 13.45
C ALA A 209 -6.58 1.58 12.07
N SER A 210 -7.73 1.66 11.41
CA SER A 210 -7.92 1.19 10.03
C SER A 210 -8.61 2.24 9.17
N ILE A 211 -8.32 2.16 7.87
CA ILE A 211 -8.94 2.97 6.82
C ILE A 211 -9.42 2.00 5.74
N GLU A 212 -10.72 2.00 5.48
CA GLU A 212 -11.39 1.12 4.53
C GLU A 212 -12.27 1.93 3.58
N TYR A 213 -12.39 1.48 2.34
CA TYR A 213 -13.25 2.12 1.34
C TYR A 213 -14.32 1.16 0.86
N SER A 214 -15.50 1.69 0.53
CA SER A 214 -16.57 0.90 -0.08
C SER A 214 -17.44 1.73 -1.01
N LEU A 215 -17.97 1.07 -2.03
CA LEU A 215 -19.08 1.56 -2.84
C LEU A 215 -20.38 1.12 -2.18
N HIS A 216 -21.17 2.07 -1.72
CA HIS A 216 -22.43 1.82 -1.03
C HIS A 216 -23.60 2.35 -1.87
N VAL A 217 -24.42 1.44 -2.37
CA VAL A 217 -25.62 1.75 -3.15
C VAL A 217 -26.83 1.74 -2.23
N ARG A 218 -27.66 2.77 -2.32
CA ARG A 218 -28.96 2.88 -1.67
C ARG A 218 -30.02 3.15 -2.73
N ALA A 219 -31.00 2.26 -2.84
CA ALA A 219 -32.15 2.43 -3.72
C ALA A 219 -33.42 2.55 -2.87
N ARG A 220 -34.30 3.49 -3.22
CA ARG A 220 -35.61 3.69 -2.59
C ARG A 220 -36.71 3.39 -3.58
N ALA A 221 -37.60 2.47 -3.23
CA ALA A 221 -38.82 2.19 -3.97
C ALA A 221 -39.96 3.14 -3.57
N SER A 222 -40.91 3.38 -4.47
CA SER A 222 -42.11 4.19 -4.19
C SER A 222 -43.01 3.61 -3.11
N THR A 223 -42.89 2.30 -2.85
CA THR A 223 -43.55 1.59 -1.75
C THR A 223 -42.94 1.93 -0.38
N GLY A 224 -41.86 2.72 -0.35
CA GLY A 224 -41.09 3.08 0.84
C GLY A 224 -40.05 2.04 1.27
N GLU A 225 -39.86 0.97 0.49
CA GLU A 225 -38.80 -0.01 0.73
C GLU A 225 -37.44 0.56 0.33
N GLU A 226 -36.43 0.40 1.20
CA GLU A 226 -35.04 0.74 0.91
C GLU A 226 -34.20 -0.52 0.77
N VAL A 227 -33.45 -0.61 -0.33
CA VAL A 227 -32.52 -1.70 -0.62
C VAL A 227 -31.11 -1.15 -0.64
N GLU A 228 -30.21 -1.81 0.09
CA GLU A 228 -28.80 -1.43 0.19
C GLU A 228 -27.89 -2.54 -0.32
N HIS A 229 -26.80 -2.14 -0.99
CA HIS A 229 -25.72 -3.04 -1.38
C HIS A 229 -24.36 -2.35 -1.14
N ARG A 230 -23.42 -3.05 -0.52
CA ARG A 230 -22.07 -2.52 -0.25
C ARG A 230 -21.01 -3.43 -0.83
N ARG A 231 -20.10 -2.87 -1.63
CA ARG A 231 -18.92 -3.53 -2.18
C ARG A 231 -17.65 -2.90 -1.64
N ALA A 232 -16.76 -3.70 -1.06
CA ALA A 232 -15.46 -3.21 -0.59
C ALA A 232 -14.57 -2.77 -1.77
N LEU A 233 -13.82 -1.69 -1.55
CA LEU A 233 -12.85 -1.14 -2.50
C LEU A 233 -11.49 -1.03 -1.80
N THR A 234 -10.46 -1.65 -2.39
CA THR A 234 -9.09 -1.56 -1.87
C THR A 234 -8.32 -0.53 -2.68
N ILE A 235 -7.79 0.48 -1.99
CA ILE A 235 -6.92 1.51 -2.55
C ILE A 235 -5.48 1.20 -2.13
N ASN A 236 -4.63 0.88 -3.09
CA ASN A 236 -3.21 0.65 -2.86
C ASN A 236 -2.38 1.87 -3.27
N ARG A 237 -1.17 1.99 -2.73
CA ARG A 237 -0.21 3.02 -3.13
C ARG A 237 1.18 2.44 -3.36
N ALA A 238 1.76 2.76 -4.52
CA ALA A 238 3.11 2.41 -4.88
C ALA A 238 3.95 3.68 -5.13
N LEU A 239 5.16 3.71 -4.62
CA LEU A 239 6.16 4.70 -4.99
C LEU A 239 7.00 4.18 -6.16
N ARG A 240 7.35 5.06 -7.09
CA ARG A 240 8.27 4.70 -8.18
C ARG A 240 9.64 4.32 -7.61
N PRO A 241 10.27 3.24 -8.12
CA PRO A 241 11.65 2.93 -7.78
C PRO A 241 12.56 4.12 -8.13
N GLY A 242 13.46 4.46 -7.22
CA GLY A 242 14.49 5.47 -7.44
C GLY A 242 15.87 4.91 -7.13
N ASN A 243 16.89 5.77 -7.23
CA ASN A 243 18.25 5.40 -6.86
C ASN A 243 18.36 4.99 -5.39
N ASP A 244 19.27 4.07 -5.12
CA ASP A 244 19.58 3.61 -3.76
C ASP A 244 19.93 4.77 -2.84
N LYS A 245 19.50 4.65 -1.59
CA LYS A 245 19.76 5.60 -0.52
C LYS A 245 21.12 5.31 0.07
N ASN A 246 22.01 6.29 0.01
CA ASN A 246 23.30 6.27 0.70
C ASN A 246 23.21 7.11 1.98
N SER A 247 23.52 6.50 3.11
CA SER A 247 23.49 7.15 4.42
C SER A 247 24.83 7.01 5.14
N ILE A 248 25.23 8.04 5.87
CA ILE A 248 26.47 8.06 6.67
C ILE A 248 26.11 8.32 8.13
N ARG A 249 26.64 7.50 9.03
CA ARG A 249 26.45 7.60 10.48
C ARG A 249 27.80 7.66 11.16
N VAL A 250 28.08 8.75 11.84
CA VAL A 250 29.29 8.93 12.65
C VAL A 250 28.95 8.55 14.09
N PHE A 251 29.85 7.86 14.78
CA PHE A 251 29.66 7.41 16.17
C PHE A 251 30.60 8.13 17.15
N PRO A 252 30.30 9.38 17.57
CA PRO A 252 31.05 10.03 18.65
C PRO A 252 31.00 9.23 19.97
N PRO A 253 32.07 9.23 20.78
CA PRO A 253 33.34 9.94 20.62
C PRO A 253 34.40 9.15 19.82
N THR A 254 34.01 8.16 19.02
CA THR A 254 34.95 7.38 18.20
C THR A 254 35.16 8.00 16.82
N ASN A 255 36.22 7.60 16.14
CA ASN A 255 36.46 7.94 14.74
C ASN A 255 35.69 7.01 13.76
N LEU A 256 34.75 6.21 14.26
CA LEU A 256 34.02 5.25 13.44
C LEU A 256 32.91 5.94 12.66
N SER A 257 32.89 5.67 11.37
CA SER A 257 31.82 6.09 10.46
C SER A 257 31.27 4.88 9.71
N LEU A 258 29.95 4.73 9.67
CA LEU A 258 29.26 3.68 8.95
C LEU A 258 28.54 4.28 7.75
N HIS A 259 28.93 3.81 6.57
CA HIS A 259 28.24 4.06 5.30
C HIS A 259 27.29 2.89 5.06
N VAL A 260 26.03 3.19 4.75
CA VAL A 260 24.99 2.19 4.45
C VAL A 260 24.33 2.56 3.14
N THR A 261 24.22 1.58 2.24
CA THR A 261 23.44 1.68 1.01
C THR A 261 22.28 0.70 1.09
N LEU A 262 21.08 1.22 0.88
CA LEU A 262 19.83 0.44 0.90
C LEU A 262 18.88 0.91 -0.22
N PRO A 263 17.98 0.06 -0.71
CA PRO A 263 17.04 0.43 -1.76
C PRO A 263 16.15 1.60 -1.38
N ASN A 264 15.79 2.44 -2.37
CA ASN A 264 14.92 3.57 -2.12
C ASN A 264 13.57 3.15 -1.52
N VAL A 265 13.04 2.06 -2.06
CA VAL A 265 11.71 1.50 -1.82
C VAL A 265 11.86 0.03 -1.42
N VAL A 266 11.06 -0.38 -0.42
CA VAL A 266 10.98 -1.75 0.09
C VAL A 266 9.53 -2.21 -0.02
N HIS A 267 9.32 -3.51 -0.22
CA HIS A 267 7.98 -4.10 -0.33
C HIS A 267 7.67 -5.02 0.87
N PRO A 268 6.40 -5.08 1.33
CA PRO A 268 6.02 -5.87 2.52
C PRO A 268 6.33 -7.38 2.43
N ILE A 269 6.42 -7.94 1.22
CA ILE A 269 6.66 -9.37 0.95
C ILE A 269 8.10 -9.61 0.44
N GLY A 270 8.93 -8.58 0.37
CA GLY A 270 10.27 -8.65 -0.22
C GLY A 270 11.38 -8.79 0.80
N ASP A 271 12.43 -9.49 0.39
CA ASP A 271 13.78 -9.30 0.90
C ASP A 271 14.51 -8.24 0.07
N PHE A 272 15.53 -7.63 0.66
CA PHE A 272 16.31 -6.59 0.01
C PHE A 272 17.75 -6.54 0.51
N PRO A 273 18.73 -6.29 -0.37
CA PRO A 273 20.14 -6.21 0.02
C PRO A 273 20.42 -4.92 0.77
N VAL A 274 21.30 -5.00 1.75
CA VAL A 274 21.88 -3.86 2.46
C VAL A 274 23.39 -4.02 2.44
N SER A 275 24.08 -3.00 1.93
CA SER A 275 25.54 -2.95 1.97
C SER A 275 26.00 -1.96 3.04
N CYS A 276 27.05 -2.33 3.75
CA CYS A 276 27.61 -1.56 4.84
C CYS A 276 29.13 -1.48 4.71
N ARG A 277 29.68 -0.27 4.85
CA ARG A 277 31.12 0.01 4.93
C ARG A 277 31.41 0.85 6.16
N MET A 278 32.11 0.28 7.13
CA MET A 278 32.56 0.98 8.34
C MET A 278 34.02 1.39 8.19
N THR A 279 34.33 2.66 8.38
CA THR A 279 35.68 3.25 8.27
C THR A 279 36.16 3.77 9.63
N GLY A 280 37.46 4.05 9.73
CA GLY A 280 38.08 4.56 10.96
C GLY A 280 38.33 3.48 12.02
N ILE A 281 38.38 2.21 11.60
CA ILE A 281 38.53 1.08 12.53
C ILE A 281 39.94 0.93 13.07
N THR A 282 40.97 1.45 12.38
CA THR A 282 42.38 1.29 12.75
C THR A 282 42.96 2.63 13.21
N THR A 283 43.59 2.63 14.38
CA THR A 283 44.39 3.75 14.90
C THR A 283 45.84 3.29 15.03
N LYS A 284 46.73 3.84 14.20
CA LYS A 284 48.15 3.50 14.21
C LYS A 284 48.91 4.41 15.19
N ARG A 285 49.80 3.82 15.97
CA ARG A 285 50.83 4.47 16.81
C ARG A 285 52.21 4.00 16.32
N ASP A 286 53.30 4.54 16.86
CA ASP A 286 54.66 4.33 16.35
C ASP A 286 55.02 2.85 16.14
N ASP A 287 54.86 2.01 17.18
CA ASP A 287 55.20 0.57 17.11
C ASP A 287 53.99 -0.38 17.12
N THR A 288 52.80 0.16 17.39
CA THR A 288 51.58 -0.62 17.63
C THR A 288 50.37 0.00 16.97
N GLN A 289 49.33 -0.79 16.73
CA GLN A 289 48.04 -0.31 16.26
C GLN A 289 46.93 -0.89 17.12
N THR A 290 45.93 -0.06 17.40
CA THR A 290 44.64 -0.50 17.94
C THR A 290 43.64 -0.56 16.81
N ARG A 291 42.83 -1.62 16.78
CA ARG A 291 41.87 -1.85 15.71
C ARG A 291 40.54 -2.35 16.25
N TRP A 292 39.46 -1.90 15.64
CA TRP A 292 38.11 -2.38 15.93
C TRP A 292 37.77 -3.54 15.00
N ARG A 293 37.29 -4.63 15.58
CA ARG A 293 36.81 -5.80 14.86
C ARG A 293 35.32 -5.98 15.10
N LEU A 294 34.56 -6.11 14.02
CA LEU A 294 33.15 -6.47 14.08
C LEU A 294 33.00 -7.93 14.51
N ARG A 295 32.17 -8.17 15.53
CA ARG A 295 31.90 -9.49 16.11
C ARG A 295 30.50 -9.99 15.77
N LYS A 296 29.54 -9.08 15.75
CA LYS A 296 28.13 -9.38 15.55
C LYS A 296 27.43 -8.15 14.94
N LEU A 297 26.56 -8.40 13.99
CA LEU A 297 25.63 -7.43 13.43
C LEU A 297 24.22 -7.99 13.64
N THR A 298 23.34 -7.20 14.22
CA THR A 298 21.91 -7.50 14.28
C THR A 298 21.15 -6.43 13.55
N TRP A 299 20.13 -6.85 12.81
CA TRP A 299 19.19 -5.93 12.20
C TRP A 299 17.77 -6.28 12.63
N ARG A 300 16.94 -5.25 12.73
CA ARG A 300 15.49 -5.41 12.91
C ARG A 300 14.76 -4.27 12.22
N ILE A 301 13.54 -4.55 11.77
CA ILE A 301 12.67 -3.57 11.14
C ILE A 301 11.54 -3.28 12.12
N GLU A 302 11.46 -2.04 12.57
CA GLU A 302 10.38 -1.55 13.44
C GLU A 302 9.30 -0.89 12.58
N GLU A 303 8.05 -1.32 12.75
CA GLU A 303 6.85 -0.62 12.28
C GLU A 303 6.33 0.25 13.44
N HIS A 304 6.31 1.56 13.20
CA HIS A 304 5.77 2.56 14.13
C HIS A 304 4.45 3.08 13.60
N GLU A 305 3.41 2.92 14.39
CA GLU A 305 2.08 3.44 14.14
C GLU A 305 1.74 4.51 15.19
N VAL A 306 1.33 5.67 14.70
CA VAL A 306 0.75 6.76 15.50
C VAL A 306 -0.67 6.97 14.99
N ALA A 307 -1.64 7.03 15.89
CA ALA A 307 -3.04 7.28 15.53
C ALA A 307 -3.68 8.22 16.53
N ILE A 308 -4.59 9.07 16.06
CA ILE A 308 -5.38 9.97 16.91
C ILE A 308 -6.80 9.44 16.97
N SER A 309 -7.27 9.11 18.16
CA SER A 309 -8.66 8.71 18.40
C SER A 309 -9.54 9.94 18.55
N PRO A 310 -10.49 10.18 17.63
CA PRO A 310 -11.33 11.37 17.66
C PRO A 310 -12.37 11.28 18.79
N ALA A 311 -12.64 12.42 19.44
CA ALA A 311 -13.74 12.52 20.38
C ALA A 311 -15.04 12.87 19.67
N CYS A 312 -16.14 12.21 20.05
CA CYS A 312 -17.49 12.63 19.66
C CYS A 312 -17.93 13.84 20.50
N SER A 313 -19.03 14.49 20.13
CA SER A 313 -19.59 15.65 20.85
C SER A 313 -19.82 15.36 22.34
N GLN A 314 -20.22 14.13 22.69
CA GLN A 314 -20.43 13.71 24.07
C GLN A 314 -19.13 13.54 24.88
N HIS A 315 -18.01 13.30 24.20
CA HIS A 315 -16.72 13.00 24.83
C HIS A 315 -15.64 14.05 24.57
N ALA A 316 -15.96 15.11 23.81
CA ALA A 316 -15.06 16.22 23.52
C ALA A 316 -14.49 16.88 24.80
N SER A 317 -15.30 16.94 25.86
CA SER A 317 -14.88 17.47 27.16
C SER A 317 -13.73 16.68 27.81
N LYS A 318 -13.60 15.37 27.54
CA LYS A 318 -12.54 14.52 28.10
C LYS A 318 -11.17 14.79 27.49
N VAL A 319 -11.12 15.33 26.27
CA VAL A 319 -9.89 15.59 25.50
C VAL A 319 -9.60 17.09 25.36
N GLY A 320 -10.31 17.94 26.11
CA GLY A 320 -10.06 19.38 26.18
C GLY A 320 -10.70 20.20 25.06
N GLY A 321 -11.82 19.75 24.49
CA GLY A 321 -12.66 20.51 23.56
C GLY A 321 -12.98 19.79 22.25
N GLU A 322 -13.83 20.40 21.43
CA GLU A 322 -14.18 19.89 20.10
C GLU A 322 -12.96 19.83 19.17
N GLY A 323 -12.91 18.81 18.32
CA GLY A 323 -11.84 18.61 17.34
C GLY A 323 -10.52 18.05 17.92
N LYS A 324 -10.43 17.86 19.24
CA LYS A 324 -9.28 17.18 19.86
C LYS A 324 -9.48 15.67 19.90
N GLY A 325 -8.36 14.95 20.00
CA GLY A 325 -8.34 13.50 20.10
C GLY A 325 -7.22 13.01 21.01
N LEU A 326 -7.24 11.73 21.32
CA LEU A 326 -6.22 11.06 22.12
C LEU A 326 -5.20 10.41 21.19
N GLN A 327 -3.93 10.81 21.28
CA GLN A 327 -2.85 10.19 20.51
C GLN A 327 -2.44 8.86 21.14
N HIS A 328 -2.29 7.85 20.29
CA HIS A 328 -1.80 6.53 20.63
C HIS A 328 -0.60 6.19 19.76
N GLU A 329 0.34 5.44 20.32
CA GLU A 329 1.54 4.97 19.65
C GLU A 329 1.67 3.46 19.85
N SER A 330 2.15 2.78 18.81
CA SER A 330 2.42 1.35 18.80
C SER A 330 3.66 1.09 17.96
N THR A 331 4.63 0.39 18.54
CA THR A 331 5.84 -0.05 17.83
C THR A 331 5.91 -1.56 17.89
N ARG A 332 6.18 -2.20 16.75
CA ARG A 332 6.36 -3.64 16.67
C ARG A 332 7.47 -4.01 15.70
N ASP A 333 8.15 -5.12 15.98
CA ASP A 333 9.19 -5.66 15.10
C ASP A 333 8.51 -6.52 14.01
N ILE A 334 8.78 -6.20 12.74
CA ILE A 334 8.22 -6.89 11.56
C ILE A 334 9.28 -7.67 10.77
N GLY A 335 10.48 -7.81 11.32
CA GLY A 335 11.58 -8.57 10.72
C GLY A 335 12.84 -8.39 11.56
N MET A 336 13.63 -9.45 11.73
CA MET A 336 14.89 -9.41 12.46
C MET A 336 15.81 -10.55 12.06
N ASP A 337 17.12 -10.33 12.15
CA ASP A 337 18.11 -11.41 12.07
C ASP A 337 19.44 -11.01 12.74
N GLU A 338 20.29 -12.01 12.97
CA GLU A 338 21.62 -11.88 13.58
C GLU A 338 22.71 -12.53 12.71
N LEU A 339 23.71 -11.72 12.35
CA LEU A 339 24.89 -12.14 11.62
C LEU A 339 26.14 -12.10 12.51
N LYS A 340 26.88 -13.21 12.53
CA LYS A 340 28.19 -13.33 13.21
C LYS A 340 29.38 -13.33 12.23
N GLN A 341 29.09 -13.32 10.94
CA GLN A 341 30.02 -13.35 9.82
C GLN A 341 29.36 -12.75 8.57
N GLY A 342 30.09 -12.63 7.46
CA GLY A 342 29.59 -12.03 6.20
C GLY A 342 30.23 -10.69 5.84
N TRP A 343 31.27 -10.28 6.56
CA TRP A 343 32.05 -9.08 6.27
C TRP A 343 33.52 -9.39 6.06
N LYS A 344 34.17 -8.55 5.25
CA LYS A 344 35.62 -8.50 5.08
C LYS A 344 36.16 -7.34 5.89
N THR A 345 37.28 -7.55 6.57
CA THR A 345 37.95 -6.51 7.34
C THR A 345 39.33 -6.28 6.75
N ASP A 346 39.55 -5.06 6.26
CA ASP A 346 40.85 -4.60 5.81
C ASP A 346 41.42 -3.63 6.86
N PHE A 347 42.35 -4.12 7.68
CA PHE A 347 43.01 -3.30 8.68
C PHE A 347 44.04 -2.32 8.09
N SER A 348 44.48 -2.55 6.84
CA SER A 348 45.44 -1.68 6.16
C SER A 348 44.77 -0.41 5.64
N ASP A 349 43.58 -0.55 5.03
CA ASP A 349 42.69 0.54 4.62
C ASP A 349 41.84 1.09 5.78
N GLY A 350 41.76 0.33 6.89
CA GLY A 350 40.99 0.73 8.07
C GLY A 350 39.49 0.67 7.84
N ALA A 351 39.03 -0.31 7.05
CA ALA A 351 37.64 -0.49 6.64
C ALA A 351 37.10 -1.91 6.90
N ILE A 352 35.80 -2.00 7.22
CA ILE A 352 35.03 -3.24 7.25
C ILE A 352 33.91 -3.11 6.24
N GLU A 353 33.79 -4.07 5.33
CA GLU A 353 32.76 -4.09 4.29
C GLU A 353 31.96 -5.38 4.36
N GLY A 354 30.64 -5.28 4.29
CA GLY A 354 29.75 -6.43 4.30
C GLY A 354 28.46 -6.15 3.56
N GLU A 355 27.88 -7.22 3.04
CA GLU A 355 26.57 -7.21 2.39
C GLU A 355 25.72 -8.29 3.07
N PHE A 356 24.48 -7.93 3.37
CA PHE A 356 23.51 -8.84 3.98
C PHE A 356 22.12 -8.53 3.48
N THR A 357 21.23 -9.52 3.56
CA THR A 357 19.85 -9.38 3.14
C THR A 357 18.97 -9.11 4.35
N CYS A 358 18.19 -8.03 4.29
CA CYS A 358 17.09 -7.79 5.21
C CYS A 358 15.80 -8.32 4.61
N ALA A 359 14.85 -8.75 5.46
CA ALA A 359 13.55 -9.21 5.01
C ALA A 359 12.45 -8.78 5.97
N ILE A 360 11.27 -8.50 5.43
CA ILE A 360 10.06 -8.27 6.21
C ILE A 360 9.32 -9.61 6.35
N ASP A 361 8.94 -9.96 7.59
CA ASP A 361 8.16 -11.14 7.90
C ASP A 361 6.69 -10.94 7.49
N THR A 362 6.31 -11.62 6.40
CA THR A 362 4.93 -11.63 5.90
C THR A 362 3.91 -12.13 6.92
N SER A 363 4.30 -13.02 7.83
CA SER A 363 3.40 -13.57 8.85
C SER A 363 2.99 -12.51 9.88
N ALA A 364 3.81 -11.46 10.04
CA ALA A 364 3.50 -10.31 10.87
C ALA A 364 2.42 -9.40 10.26
N ARG A 365 1.98 -9.61 9.01
CA ARG A 365 1.03 -8.73 8.30
C ARG A 365 1.48 -7.25 8.35
N PRO A 366 2.69 -6.96 7.85
CA PRO A 366 3.20 -5.58 7.76
C PRO A 366 2.24 -4.69 6.98
N GLN A 367 2.14 -3.42 7.37
CA GLN A 367 1.39 -2.42 6.61
C GLN A 367 2.35 -1.59 5.73
N CYS A 368 1.84 -0.97 4.67
CA CYS A 368 2.62 0.01 3.94
C CYS A 368 2.67 1.34 4.70
N SER A 369 3.70 2.15 4.43
CA SER A 369 3.79 3.49 4.99
C SER A 369 2.59 4.33 4.52
N VAL A 370 1.88 4.94 5.47
CA VAL A 370 0.68 5.76 5.20
C VAL A 370 0.69 6.98 6.09
N GLU A 371 0.16 8.09 5.59
CA GLU A 371 -0.13 9.29 6.35
C GLU A 371 -1.53 9.75 5.94
N ALA A 372 -2.45 9.79 6.91
CA ALA A 372 -3.85 10.10 6.68
C ALA A 372 -4.24 11.39 7.42
N PRO A 373 -5.19 12.17 6.87
CA PRO A 373 -5.72 13.37 7.55
C PRO A 373 -6.37 13.09 8.91
N SER A 374 -6.75 11.83 9.19
CA SER A 374 -7.27 11.39 10.48
C SER A 374 -6.21 11.37 11.60
N GLY A 375 -4.94 11.60 11.28
CA GLY A 375 -3.82 11.50 12.21
C GLY A 375 -3.23 10.09 12.31
N LEU A 376 -3.67 9.14 11.47
CA LEU A 376 -3.01 7.84 11.31
C LEU A 376 -1.73 8.00 10.50
N LYS A 377 -0.61 7.56 11.07
CA LYS A 377 0.69 7.51 10.44
C LYS A 377 1.36 6.17 10.71
N ILE A 378 1.72 5.45 9.66
CA ILE A 378 2.54 4.23 9.74
C ILE A 378 3.88 4.50 9.06
N SER A 379 4.96 4.19 9.76
CA SER A 379 6.34 4.40 9.30
C SER A 379 7.23 3.25 9.71
N HIS A 380 8.34 3.06 8.98
CA HIS A 380 9.21 1.91 9.13
C HIS A 380 10.65 2.34 9.30
N ASN A 381 11.37 1.71 10.24
CA ASN A 381 12.77 1.98 10.49
C ASN A 381 13.57 0.67 10.50
N LEU A 382 14.65 0.62 9.71
CA LEU A 382 15.69 -0.39 9.84
C LEU A 382 16.63 0.02 10.96
N ILE A 383 16.67 -0.76 12.03
CA ILE A 383 17.63 -0.60 13.12
C ILE A 383 18.79 -1.55 12.88
N LEU A 384 20.01 -1.01 12.87
CA LEU A 384 21.24 -1.79 12.86
C LEU A 384 21.94 -1.65 14.21
N GLU A 385 22.37 -2.78 14.77
CA GLU A 385 23.19 -2.84 15.96
C GLU A 385 24.47 -3.65 15.68
N LEU A 386 25.62 -3.01 15.86
CA LEU A 386 26.93 -3.58 15.57
C LEU A 386 27.70 -3.73 16.89
N VAL A 387 28.12 -4.95 17.20
CA VAL A 387 28.98 -5.25 18.34
C VAL A 387 30.42 -5.33 17.85
N ILE A 388 31.25 -4.39 18.28
CA ILE A 388 32.67 -4.31 17.95
C ILE A 388 33.53 -4.57 19.17
N ALA A 389 34.69 -5.19 18.96
CA ALA A 389 35.69 -5.42 19.99
C ALA A 389 37.03 -4.80 19.57
N GLU A 390 37.74 -4.20 20.51
CA GLU A 390 39.07 -3.67 20.29
C GLU A 390 40.10 -4.79 20.37
N GLU A 391 41.02 -4.78 19.41
CA GLU A 391 42.20 -5.64 19.37
C GLU A 391 43.44 -4.74 19.29
N TRP A 392 44.49 -5.13 20.00
CA TRP A 392 45.81 -4.53 19.88
C TRP A 392 46.68 -5.42 18.99
N ALA A 393 47.48 -4.84 18.09
CA ALA A 393 48.43 -5.59 17.27
C ALA A 393 49.77 -4.83 17.10
N PRO A 394 50.93 -5.51 17.14
CA PRO A 394 52.20 -4.90 16.78
C PRO A 394 52.25 -4.53 15.29
N ASN A 395 52.83 -3.39 14.94
CA ASN A 395 52.95 -2.97 13.53
C ASN A 395 53.79 -3.95 12.70
N LYS A 396 54.81 -4.56 13.31
CA LYS A 396 55.70 -5.54 12.67
C LYS A 396 55.04 -6.91 12.45
N LYS A 397 54.00 -7.25 13.21
CA LYS A 397 53.28 -8.52 13.14
C LYS A 397 51.75 -8.30 13.31
N PRO A 398 51.08 -7.69 12.32
CA PRO A 398 49.67 -7.29 12.43
C PRO A 398 48.71 -8.49 12.53
N SER A 399 49.15 -9.70 12.19
CA SER A 399 48.39 -10.94 12.36
C SER A 399 48.33 -11.42 13.81
N GLN A 400 49.29 -11.03 14.66
CA GLN A 400 49.33 -11.38 16.08
C GLN A 400 48.60 -10.33 16.91
N ALA A 401 47.28 -10.31 16.79
CA ALA A 401 46.45 -9.39 17.55
C ALA A 401 45.93 -10.00 18.84
N THR A 402 45.96 -9.22 19.91
CA THR A 402 45.50 -9.58 21.25
C THR A 402 44.22 -8.79 21.56
N PRO A 403 43.11 -9.44 21.93
CA PRO A 403 41.91 -8.74 22.40
C PRO A 403 42.22 -7.91 23.65
N THR A 404 41.80 -6.65 23.70
CA THR A 404 41.99 -5.80 24.90
C THR A 404 40.91 -5.99 25.95
N GLY A 405 39.82 -6.69 25.60
CA GLY A 405 38.62 -6.84 26.42
C GLY A 405 37.63 -5.68 26.29
N ALA A 406 38.01 -4.57 25.63
CA ALA A 406 37.10 -3.47 25.36
C ALA A 406 36.15 -3.81 24.20
N ALA A 407 34.85 -3.61 24.42
CA ALA A 407 33.82 -3.79 23.41
C ALA A 407 32.84 -2.60 23.41
N ARG A 408 32.23 -2.33 22.25
CA ARG A 408 31.22 -1.29 22.08
C ARG A 408 30.05 -1.83 21.26
N VAL A 409 28.86 -1.32 21.56
CA VAL A 409 27.65 -1.55 20.78
C VAL A 409 27.30 -0.25 20.08
N LEU A 410 27.32 -0.28 18.74
CA LEU A 410 26.96 0.85 17.90
C LEU A 410 25.55 0.63 17.37
N ARG A 411 24.61 1.51 17.71
CA ARG A 411 23.22 1.42 17.25
C ARG A 411 22.90 2.59 16.34
N THR A 412 22.23 2.31 15.22
CA THR A 412 21.73 3.32 14.31
C THR A 412 20.41 2.90 13.68
N GLN A 413 19.72 3.84 13.03
CA GLN A 413 18.46 3.59 12.36
C GLN A 413 18.36 4.34 11.02
N PHE A 414 17.66 3.74 10.07
CA PHE A 414 17.39 4.28 8.74
C PHE A 414 15.90 4.17 8.41
N ALA A 415 15.31 5.25 7.91
CA ALA A 415 13.92 5.25 7.49
C ALA A 415 13.74 4.41 6.22
N LEU A 416 12.79 3.48 6.25
CA LEU A 416 12.42 2.65 5.11
C LEU A 416 11.13 3.17 4.46
N ASN A 417 11.10 3.22 3.14
CA ASN A 417 9.88 3.50 2.39
C ASN A 417 9.23 2.17 2.02
N VAL A 418 8.42 1.62 2.93
CA VAL A 418 7.64 0.40 2.65
C VAL A 418 6.38 0.78 1.87
N THR A 419 6.21 0.25 0.67
CA THR A 419 5.09 0.59 -0.23
C THR A 419 4.67 -0.63 -1.05
N GLU A 420 3.45 -0.60 -1.60
CA GLU A 420 3.00 -1.68 -2.48
C GLU A 420 3.83 -1.76 -3.77
N ARG A 421 3.79 -2.92 -4.40
CA ARG A 421 4.41 -3.11 -5.72
C ARG A 421 3.56 -2.42 -6.78
N ALA A 422 4.18 -1.58 -7.60
CA ALA A 422 3.50 -0.98 -8.75
C ALA A 422 3.05 -2.03 -9.79
N GLY A 423 3.77 -3.16 -9.88
CA GLY A 423 3.50 -4.22 -10.86
C GLY A 423 3.67 -3.72 -12.29
N MET A 424 2.73 -4.07 -13.17
CA MET A 424 2.62 -3.50 -14.53
C MET A 424 1.73 -2.25 -14.57
N GLY A 425 1.30 -1.74 -13.41
CA GLY A 425 0.44 -0.57 -13.34
C GLY A 425 1.23 0.68 -13.72
N ILE A 426 0.66 1.45 -14.65
CA ILE A 426 1.08 2.82 -14.95
C ILE A 426 0.07 3.78 -14.35
N ALA A 427 0.51 4.99 -14.01
CA ALA A 427 -0.43 6.03 -13.61
C ALA A 427 -1.37 6.33 -14.79
N TRP A 428 -2.64 6.62 -14.52
CA TRP A 428 -3.64 6.77 -15.58
C TRP A 428 -3.35 7.96 -16.51
N ASP A 429 -2.60 8.95 -16.04
CA ASP A 429 -2.10 10.09 -16.82
C ASP A 429 -0.82 9.77 -17.62
N ASP A 430 -0.07 8.76 -17.21
CA ASP A 430 1.07 8.21 -17.95
C ASP A 430 0.63 7.20 -19.03
N GLU A 431 -0.63 6.76 -19.02
CA GLU A 431 -1.22 5.89 -20.03
C GLU A 431 -1.40 6.67 -21.35
N GLN A 432 -0.34 6.69 -22.15
CA GLN A 432 -0.36 7.32 -23.45
C GLN A 432 -1.22 6.45 -24.40
N PRO A 433 -2.21 7.04 -25.11
CA PRO A 433 -3.00 6.27 -26.07
C PRO A 433 -2.07 5.69 -27.15
N PRO A 434 -2.42 4.53 -27.74
CA PRO A 434 -1.66 4.00 -28.85
C PRO A 434 -1.53 5.05 -29.95
N MET A 435 -0.30 5.31 -30.38
CA MET A 435 -0.06 6.08 -31.59
C MET A 435 -0.44 5.20 -32.77
N TYR A 436 -1.48 5.60 -33.51
CA TYR A 436 -1.80 4.96 -34.78
C TYR A 436 -0.85 5.51 -35.84
N ASP A 437 -0.01 4.67 -36.42
CA ASP A 437 0.91 5.08 -37.50
C ASP A 437 0.16 5.50 -38.78
N ASP A 438 -1.06 4.97 -38.97
CA ASP A 438 -1.88 5.17 -40.17
C ASP A 438 -3.13 6.03 -39.86
N VAL A 439 -2.97 7.16 -39.19
CA VAL A 439 -4.03 8.20 -39.22
C VAL A 439 -3.86 8.94 -40.55
N PRO A 440 -4.71 8.71 -41.57
CA PRO A 440 -4.67 9.52 -42.78
C PRO A 440 -4.81 11.00 -42.38
N ALA A 441 -4.23 11.89 -43.19
CA ALA A 441 -4.40 13.34 -43.00
C ALA A 441 -5.89 13.64 -42.73
N SER A 442 -6.13 14.61 -41.83
CA SER A 442 -7.43 15.05 -41.34
C SER A 442 -8.54 14.83 -42.37
N PRO A 443 -9.77 14.41 -41.96
CA PRO A 443 -10.87 14.17 -42.89
C PRO A 443 -10.93 15.31 -43.91
N PRO A 444 -11.13 14.99 -45.21
CA PRO A 444 -10.86 15.92 -46.31
C PRO A 444 -11.42 17.29 -45.98
N HIS A 445 -10.55 18.30 -45.98
CA HIS A 445 -10.97 19.67 -45.75
C HIS A 445 -12.11 19.96 -46.73
N TYR A 446 -13.28 20.33 -46.22
CA TYR A 446 -14.39 20.78 -47.04
C TYR A 446 -13.87 21.95 -47.88
N GLN A 447 -13.56 21.67 -49.14
CA GLN A 447 -13.00 22.67 -50.04
C GLN A 447 -14.08 23.73 -50.22
N GLY A 448 -13.85 24.95 -49.72
CA GLY A 448 -14.85 26.02 -49.77
C GLY A 448 -15.36 26.32 -51.18
N GLU A 449 -14.57 26.01 -52.22
CA GLU A 449 -14.98 26.15 -53.63
C GLU A 449 -15.94 25.03 -54.13
N ARG A 450 -16.00 23.88 -53.46
CA ARG A 450 -16.90 22.75 -53.80
C ARG A 450 -17.96 22.45 -52.76
N THR A 451 -17.90 23.13 -51.62
CA THR A 451 -18.85 22.96 -50.53
C THR A 451 -19.84 24.11 -50.59
N VAL A 452 -20.94 23.90 -51.29
CA VAL A 452 -22.05 24.87 -51.29
C VAL A 452 -22.89 24.55 -50.06
N VAL A 453 -22.94 25.49 -49.11
CA VAL A 453 -23.99 25.49 -48.08
C VAL A 453 -25.28 25.82 -48.83
N VAL A 454 -26.10 24.82 -49.09
CA VAL A 454 -27.41 25.01 -49.70
C VAL A 454 -28.38 25.26 -48.55
N ASP A 455 -29.02 26.43 -48.56
CA ASP A 455 -30.15 26.67 -47.67
C ASP A 455 -31.21 25.60 -47.96
N TYR A 456 -31.60 24.88 -46.92
CA TYR A 456 -32.61 23.83 -47.04
C TYR A 456 -33.92 24.43 -47.56
N GLN A 457 -34.34 24.02 -48.75
CA GLN A 457 -35.59 24.43 -49.40
C GLN A 457 -36.70 23.36 -49.30
N GLY A 458 -36.58 22.45 -48.33
CA GLY A 458 -37.65 21.51 -48.03
C GLY A 458 -38.72 22.11 -47.13
N ASP A 459 -39.79 21.36 -46.90
CA ASP A 459 -40.86 21.76 -45.99
C ASP A 459 -40.32 22.08 -44.60
N ASP A 460 -40.94 23.08 -43.96
CA ASP A 460 -40.54 23.61 -42.67
C ASP A 460 -40.40 22.48 -41.65
N LEU A 461 -39.17 22.25 -41.17
CA LEU A 461 -38.85 21.16 -40.25
C LEU A 461 -39.55 21.32 -38.89
N GLU A 462 -40.19 22.47 -38.66
CA GLU A 462 -41.01 22.75 -37.48
C GLU A 462 -42.44 22.17 -37.57
N ALA A 463 -42.93 21.79 -38.75
CA ALA A 463 -44.31 21.31 -38.92
C ALA A 463 -44.59 19.96 -38.20
N ASP A 464 -43.57 19.12 -38.04
CA ASP A 464 -43.69 17.83 -37.33
C ASP A 464 -43.45 17.93 -35.81
N VAL A 465 -43.10 19.10 -35.29
CA VAL A 465 -42.87 19.28 -33.85
C VAL A 465 -44.20 19.30 -33.09
N GLU A 466 -45.28 19.78 -33.70
CA GLU A 466 -46.63 19.75 -33.11
C GLU A 466 -47.27 18.34 -33.08
N ALA A 467 -46.80 17.41 -33.92
CA ALA A 467 -47.26 16.01 -33.91
C ALA A 467 -46.60 15.16 -32.81
N LEU A 468 -45.52 15.65 -32.20
CA LEU A 468 -44.84 15.02 -31.06
C LEU A 468 -45.49 15.41 -29.73
N SER A 469 -46.81 15.34 -29.64
CA SER A 469 -47.47 15.31 -28.33
C SER A 469 -47.40 13.89 -27.78
N LEU A 470 -46.67 13.70 -26.69
CA LEU A 470 -46.82 12.49 -25.87
C LEU A 470 -48.23 12.53 -25.30
N SER A 471 -49.10 11.66 -25.81
CA SER A 471 -50.45 11.46 -25.30
C SER A 471 -50.41 11.19 -23.78
N PRO A 472 -51.36 11.77 -23.01
CA PRO A 472 -51.31 11.85 -21.54
C PRO A 472 -51.39 10.52 -20.82
#